data_AF-A0A1H0BYE6-F1
#
_entry.id   AF-A0A1H0BYE6-F1
#
_cell.length_a   1.000
_cell.length_b   1.000
_cell.length_c   1.000
_cell.angle_alpha   90.00
_cell.angle_beta   90.00
_cell.angle_gamma   90.00
#
_symmetry.space_group_name_H-M   'P 1'
#
loop_
_entity.id
_entity.type
_entity.pdbx_description
1 polymer ?
#
loop_
_entity_poly.entity_id
_entity_poly.type
_entity_poly.pdbx_seq_one_letter_code
_entity_poly.pdbx_strand_id
1 'polypeptide(L)'
;MSSKKILGALAALAAAGLVAAPAASATPSAASEAFALSAKGLLNIDPLPYVTGANGYDHKKVAEVPAKSVQVRALEAQAGKNNAKATVVNLSVDLGPDLLKELKLGGGQLLNAQVITAKCEKGNVTSSLVGAKLLGKPLDVAVPPNTGIEVPGLAKVMLNEQVKNKNGTTTVNAISIKVSELQKITVASATCATGKDGNTGGDGGTSTTKPTSSTKPTSATSKPTTSSAASGGDNGGNGNGGNGGIAPKPVPAPAQLDVTG
;
A
#
# COMPACT_ATOMS: atom_id res chain seq x y z
N MET A 1 33.34 83.96 -36.48
CA MET A 1 32.16 84.67 -37.01
C MET A 1 31.19 83.64 -37.57
N SER A 2 29.92 83.68 -37.13
CA SER A 2 28.66 83.31 -37.84
C SER A 2 28.72 82.27 -38.96
N SER A 3 27.87 81.25 -39.10
CA SER A 3 26.42 81.08 -38.85
C SER A 3 26.10 79.73 -39.59
N LYS A 4 25.26 78.78 -39.16
CA LYS A 4 23.77 78.69 -39.28
C LYS A 4 23.38 77.25 -39.68
N LYS A 5 22.30 76.77 -39.04
CA LYS A 5 21.14 75.98 -39.54
C LYS A 5 21.26 74.48 -39.94
N ILE A 6 20.60 73.66 -39.10
CA ILE A 6 19.47 72.72 -39.33
C ILE A 6 19.48 71.88 -40.62
N LEU A 7 19.45 70.55 -40.46
CA LEU A 7 18.64 69.51 -41.16
C LEU A 7 18.95 68.20 -40.36
N GLY A 8 18.03 67.45 -39.74
CA GLY A 8 16.85 66.84 -40.32
C GLY A 8 17.19 65.43 -40.83
N ALA A 9 17.17 64.40 -39.98
CA ALA A 9 17.11 63.00 -40.40
C ALA A 9 16.48 62.11 -39.31
N LEU A 10 15.27 61.64 -39.60
CA LEU A 10 14.65 60.48 -38.94
C LEU A 10 15.57 59.26 -39.11
N ALA A 11 15.85 58.55 -38.02
CA ALA A 11 16.26 57.15 -38.06
C ALA A 11 15.44 56.38 -37.03
N ALA A 12 14.47 55.63 -37.54
CA ALA A 12 13.72 54.61 -36.83
C ALA A 12 14.40 53.24 -36.99
N LEU A 13 13.93 52.25 -36.21
CA LEU A 13 14.27 50.81 -36.21
C LEU A 13 15.57 50.41 -35.48
N ALA A 14 15.64 49.39 -34.63
CA ALA A 14 14.65 48.43 -34.14
C ALA A 14 15.16 47.86 -32.79
N ALA A 15 14.36 47.97 -31.73
CA ALA A 15 14.63 47.23 -30.49
C ALA A 15 14.13 45.80 -30.68
N ALA A 16 15.05 44.87 -30.99
CA ALA A 16 14.77 43.44 -30.99
C ALA A 16 14.54 42.97 -29.55
N GLY A 17 13.30 43.08 -29.07
CA GLY A 17 12.85 42.44 -27.84
C GLY A 17 12.76 40.93 -28.03
N LEU A 18 13.82 40.22 -27.65
CA LEU A 18 13.75 38.78 -27.44
C LEU A 18 12.86 38.53 -26.20
N VAL A 19 11.57 38.30 -26.44
CA VAL A 19 10.67 37.75 -25.43
C VAL A 19 11.09 36.29 -25.24
N ALA A 20 11.89 36.01 -24.22
CA ALA A 20 12.18 34.66 -23.80
C ALA A 20 10.86 34.00 -23.37
N ALA A 21 10.28 33.18 -24.23
CA ALA A 21 9.15 32.34 -23.87
C ALA A 21 9.62 31.40 -22.74
N PRO A 22 8.84 31.22 -21.65
CA PRO A 22 9.18 30.27 -20.62
C PRO A 22 9.23 28.88 -21.27
N ALA A 23 10.42 28.29 -21.36
CA ALA A 23 10.58 26.90 -21.72
C ALA A 23 9.84 26.08 -20.66
N ALA A 24 8.69 25.52 -21.04
CA ALA A 24 7.92 24.61 -20.23
C ALA A 24 8.82 23.41 -19.91
N SER A 25 9.44 23.44 -18.74
CA SER A 25 10.26 22.36 -18.23
C SER A 25 9.29 21.24 -17.90
N ALA A 26 9.21 20.22 -18.77
CA ALA A 26 8.45 19.02 -18.46
C ALA A 26 9.06 18.40 -17.21
N THR A 27 8.39 18.56 -16.06
CA THR A 27 8.83 17.92 -14.83
C THR A 27 8.90 16.42 -15.11
N PRO A 28 10.07 15.78 -14.93
CA PRO A 28 10.21 14.36 -15.18
C PRO A 28 9.14 13.63 -14.38
N SER A 29 8.40 12.74 -15.05
CA SER A 29 7.40 11.90 -14.39
C SER A 29 8.07 11.20 -13.22
N ALA A 30 7.52 11.37 -12.01
CA ALA A 30 8.06 10.71 -10.83
C ALA A 30 8.07 9.19 -11.06
N ALA A 31 9.24 8.58 -10.90
CA ALA A 31 9.41 7.15 -11.12
C ALA A 31 8.63 6.35 -10.07
N SER A 32 8.15 5.16 -10.45
CA SER A 32 7.61 4.21 -9.48
C SER A 32 8.75 3.56 -8.69
N GLU A 33 8.52 3.22 -7.44
CA GLU A 33 9.54 2.63 -6.55
C GLU A 33 8.88 1.67 -5.57
N ALA A 34 9.64 0.68 -5.09
CA ALA A 34 9.14 -0.27 -4.11
C ALA A 34 10.27 -0.75 -3.19
N PHE A 35 9.89 -1.06 -1.94
CA PHE A 35 10.74 -1.80 -1.03
C PHE A 35 9.93 -2.71 -0.10
N ALA A 36 10.52 -3.82 0.31
CA ALA A 36 9.81 -4.82 1.11
C ALA A 36 9.90 -4.54 2.62
N LEU A 37 11.05 -4.09 3.12
CA LEU A 37 11.25 -3.80 4.53
C LEU A 37 12.14 -2.57 4.72
N SER A 38 11.77 -1.69 5.65
CA SER A 38 12.68 -0.66 6.17
C SER A 38 12.38 -0.38 7.64
N ALA A 39 13.40 0.05 8.37
CA ALA A 39 13.28 0.44 9.77
C ALA A 39 14.20 1.64 10.05
N LYS A 40 13.72 2.59 10.85
CA LYS A 40 14.51 3.73 11.33
C LYS A 40 14.30 3.93 12.83
N GLY A 41 15.39 4.19 13.55
CA GLY A 41 15.38 4.42 14.99
C GLY A 41 16.44 3.59 15.70
N LEU A 42 16.03 2.88 16.74
CA LEU A 42 16.85 1.90 17.47
C LEU A 42 17.36 0.78 16.57
N LEU A 43 16.50 0.32 15.67
CA LEU A 43 16.81 -0.59 14.58
C LEU A 43 16.81 0.20 13.27
N ASN A 44 17.97 0.25 12.62
CA ASN A 44 18.12 0.84 11.29
C ASN A 44 18.28 -0.29 10.27
N ILE A 45 17.30 -0.40 9.39
CA ILE A 45 17.32 -1.29 8.22
C ILE A 45 17.04 -0.40 7.02
N ASP A 46 18.05 -0.24 6.17
CA ASP A 46 17.88 0.43 4.89
C ASP A 46 16.81 -0.28 4.05
N PRO A 47 16.07 0.43 3.19
CA PRO A 47 15.05 -0.17 2.32
C PRO A 47 15.59 -1.40 1.57
N LEU A 48 15.02 -2.57 1.86
CA LEU A 48 15.52 -3.86 1.40
C LEU A 48 14.39 -4.80 0.92
N PRO A 49 14.55 -5.42 -0.27
CA PRO A 49 15.25 -4.85 -1.41
C PRO A 49 14.60 -3.54 -1.82
N TYR A 50 15.38 -2.64 -2.41
CA TYR A 50 14.90 -1.42 -3.04
C TYR A 50 15.07 -1.50 -4.56
N VAL A 51 14.01 -1.10 -5.26
CA VAL A 51 13.95 -1.05 -6.74
C VAL A 51 13.29 0.25 -7.19
N THR A 52 13.69 0.70 -8.38
CA THR A 52 13.13 1.91 -9.00
C THR A 52 12.83 1.67 -10.47
N GLY A 53 11.69 2.18 -10.91
CA GLY A 53 11.23 2.12 -12.29
C GLY A 53 11.79 3.22 -13.20
N ALA A 54 12.76 4.01 -12.70
CA ALA A 54 13.30 5.17 -13.42
C ALA A 54 13.91 4.80 -14.78
N ASN A 55 14.54 3.62 -14.87
CA ASN A 55 15.22 3.12 -16.07
C ASN A 55 14.47 1.96 -16.76
N GLY A 56 13.18 1.77 -16.46
CA GLY A 56 12.38 0.65 -16.98
C GLY A 56 11.87 -0.25 -15.86
N TYR A 57 11.75 -1.55 -16.13
CA TYR A 57 11.32 -2.52 -15.12
C TYR A 57 12.53 -3.00 -14.30
N ASP A 58 12.41 -2.95 -12.97
CA ASP A 58 13.38 -3.48 -12.02
C ASP A 58 12.68 -4.42 -11.03
N HIS A 59 13.37 -5.50 -10.64
CA HIS A 59 12.85 -6.54 -9.77
C HIS A 59 13.97 -7.19 -8.98
N LYS A 60 13.78 -7.27 -7.66
CA LYS A 60 14.75 -7.86 -6.76
C LYS A 60 14.06 -8.73 -5.73
N LYS A 61 14.76 -9.80 -5.37
CA LYS A 61 14.38 -10.74 -4.32
C LYS A 61 15.54 -10.89 -3.35
N VAL A 62 15.22 -10.95 -2.06
CA VAL A 62 16.18 -11.25 -1.00
C VAL A 62 15.58 -12.37 -0.18
N ALA A 63 16.29 -13.48 -0.08
CA ALA A 63 15.97 -14.53 0.87
C ALA A 63 16.72 -14.22 2.16
N GLU A 64 16.04 -14.35 3.30
CA GLU A 64 16.59 -14.22 4.65
C GLU A 64 17.32 -12.89 4.94
N VAL A 65 16.77 -12.09 5.87
CA VAL A 65 17.48 -10.90 6.36
C VAL A 65 18.18 -11.24 7.67
N PRO A 66 19.51 -11.04 7.76
CA PRO A 66 20.27 -11.31 8.98
C PRO A 66 20.07 -10.17 9.98
N ALA A 67 18.88 -10.08 10.59
CA ALA A 67 18.61 -9.18 11.70
C ALA A 67 18.14 -9.98 12.91
N LYS A 68 18.81 -9.84 14.05
CA LYS A 68 18.45 -10.57 15.29
C LYS A 68 16.98 -10.34 15.70
N SER A 69 16.47 -9.15 15.43
CA SER A 69 15.14 -8.67 15.80
C SER A 69 14.09 -8.78 14.68
N VAL A 70 14.50 -9.11 13.45
CA VAL A 70 13.58 -9.22 12.31
C VAL A 70 13.93 -10.44 11.50
N GLN A 71 13.04 -11.42 11.51
CA GLN A 71 13.15 -12.62 10.69
C GLN A 71 12.17 -12.51 9.54
N VAL A 72 12.67 -12.75 8.34
CA VAL A 72 11.89 -12.82 7.10
C VAL A 72 12.42 -13.97 6.27
N ARG A 73 11.56 -14.73 5.60
CA ARG A 73 12.03 -15.78 4.69
C ARG A 73 12.32 -15.26 3.31
N ALA A 74 11.42 -14.43 2.77
CA ALA A 74 11.61 -13.85 1.46
C ALA A 74 11.05 -12.43 1.42
N LEU A 75 11.77 -11.59 0.72
CA LEU A 75 11.43 -10.22 0.40
C LEU A 75 11.48 -10.06 -1.11
N GLU A 76 10.50 -9.38 -1.67
CA GLU A 76 10.40 -9.11 -3.09
C GLU A 76 9.96 -7.67 -3.30
N ALA A 77 10.60 -6.99 -4.23
CA ALA A 77 10.19 -5.66 -4.69
C ALA A 77 10.33 -5.58 -6.20
N GLN A 78 9.34 -4.98 -6.86
CA GLN A 78 9.33 -4.71 -8.30
C GLN A 78 8.81 -3.29 -8.55
N ALA A 79 9.39 -2.61 -9.54
CA ALA A 79 8.95 -1.30 -9.99
C ALA A 79 9.07 -1.19 -11.51
N GLY A 80 8.12 -0.51 -12.15
CA GLY A 80 8.09 -0.23 -13.57
C GLY A 80 7.60 1.19 -13.84
N LYS A 81 7.14 1.48 -15.06
CA LYS A 81 6.76 2.84 -15.47
C LYS A 81 5.65 3.44 -14.60
N ASN A 82 4.59 2.67 -14.34
CA ASN A 82 3.42 3.12 -13.57
C ASN A 82 2.94 2.04 -12.58
N ASN A 83 3.82 1.12 -12.21
CA ASN A 83 3.48 0.00 -11.36
C ASN A 83 4.60 -0.25 -10.36
N ALA A 84 4.22 -0.59 -9.14
CA ALA A 84 5.14 -0.98 -8.08
C ALA A 84 4.47 -2.06 -7.24
N LYS A 85 5.25 -3.03 -6.76
CA LYS A 85 4.76 -4.05 -5.84
C LYS A 85 5.87 -4.46 -4.89
N ALA A 86 5.50 -4.63 -3.63
CA ALA A 86 6.35 -5.19 -2.61
C ALA A 86 5.65 -6.38 -1.95
N THR A 87 6.40 -7.42 -1.65
CA THR A 87 5.89 -8.63 -1.00
C THR A 87 6.89 -9.11 0.04
N VAL A 88 6.36 -9.47 1.20
CA VAL A 88 7.11 -10.01 2.33
C VAL A 88 6.49 -11.34 2.71
N VAL A 89 7.32 -12.36 2.88
CA VAL A 89 6.90 -13.72 3.22
C VAL A 89 7.52 -14.14 4.55
N ASN A 90 6.67 -14.63 5.46
CA ASN A 90 6.99 -15.08 6.80
C ASN A 90 7.80 -14.04 7.58
N LEU A 91 7.17 -12.90 7.84
CA LEU A 91 7.72 -11.85 8.69
C LEU A 91 7.46 -12.18 10.17
N SER A 92 8.51 -12.03 10.97
CA SER A 92 8.45 -11.99 12.42
C SER A 92 9.32 -10.84 12.90
N VAL A 93 8.74 -9.92 13.67
CA VAL A 93 9.45 -8.81 14.30
C VAL A 93 9.40 -9.01 15.80
N ASP A 94 10.58 -9.07 16.40
CA ASP A 94 10.79 -9.20 17.84
C ASP A 94 11.71 -8.08 18.31
N LEU A 95 11.19 -7.20 19.16
CA LEU A 95 11.96 -6.09 19.73
C LEU A 95 12.78 -6.49 20.96
N GLY A 96 12.83 -7.79 21.26
CA GLY A 96 13.56 -8.34 22.38
C GLY A 96 12.75 -8.30 23.68
N PRO A 97 13.02 -9.24 24.60
CA PRO A 97 12.25 -9.37 25.84
C PRO A 97 12.41 -8.16 26.76
N ASP A 98 13.55 -7.47 26.74
CA ASP A 98 13.81 -6.35 27.65
C ASP A 98 12.99 -5.12 27.26
N LEU A 99 12.94 -4.79 25.96
CA LEU A 99 12.09 -3.71 25.46
C LEU A 99 10.61 -4.04 25.68
N LEU A 100 10.20 -5.29 25.43
CA LEU A 100 8.82 -5.71 25.64
C LEU A 100 8.42 -5.70 27.13
N LYS A 101 9.35 -6.04 28.05
CA LYS A 101 9.14 -5.97 29.51
C LYS A 101 9.03 -4.54 30.00
N GLU A 102 9.91 -3.64 29.55
CA GLU A 102 9.81 -2.20 29.84
C GLU A 102 8.44 -1.65 29.40
N LEU A 103 7.96 -2.15 28.27
CA LEU A 103 6.67 -1.79 27.69
C LEU A 103 5.49 -2.59 28.26
N LYS A 104 5.73 -3.45 29.28
CA LYS A 104 4.74 -4.29 29.98
C LYS A 104 3.91 -5.19 29.07
N LEU A 105 4.51 -5.67 27.99
CA LEU A 105 3.89 -6.59 27.05
C LEU A 105 4.25 -8.01 27.46
N GLY A 106 3.25 -8.90 27.47
CA GLY A 106 3.49 -10.33 27.61
C GLY A 106 4.51 -10.74 26.54
N GLY A 107 5.63 -11.32 26.95
CA GLY A 107 6.73 -11.65 26.05
C GLY A 107 6.24 -12.39 24.81
N GLY A 108 6.61 -11.91 23.63
CA GLY A 108 6.13 -12.46 22.37
C GLY A 108 6.50 -11.58 21.17
N GLN A 109 6.26 -12.10 19.97
CA GLN A 109 6.53 -11.36 18.74
C GLN A 109 5.61 -10.16 18.62
N LEU A 110 6.17 -8.99 18.33
CA LEU A 110 5.40 -7.76 18.13
C LEU A 110 4.48 -7.93 16.92
N LEU A 111 5.05 -8.35 15.79
CA LEU A 111 4.34 -8.57 14.53
C LEU A 111 4.74 -9.92 13.95
N ASN A 112 3.75 -10.70 13.55
CA ASN A 112 3.95 -11.91 12.76
C ASN A 112 3.03 -11.84 11.53
N ALA A 113 3.49 -12.26 10.34
CA ALA A 113 2.63 -12.37 9.16
C ALA A 113 3.18 -13.37 8.17
N GLN A 114 2.30 -14.13 7.52
CA GLN A 114 2.70 -15.13 6.52
C GLN A 114 3.00 -14.47 5.18
N VAL A 115 2.12 -13.58 4.72
CA VAL A 115 2.32 -12.83 3.48
C VAL A 115 1.79 -11.42 3.68
N ILE A 116 2.61 -10.44 3.31
CA ILE A 116 2.20 -9.04 3.26
C ILE A 116 2.50 -8.55 1.85
N THR A 117 1.51 -7.96 1.20
CA THR A 117 1.64 -7.43 -0.16
C THR A 117 1.15 -6.00 -0.22
N ALA A 118 1.93 -5.15 -0.87
CA ALA A 118 1.52 -3.81 -1.30
C ALA A 118 1.65 -3.73 -2.82
N LYS A 119 0.63 -3.20 -3.49
CA LYS A 119 0.62 -2.98 -4.94
C LYS A 119 0.16 -1.57 -5.24
N CYS A 120 0.81 -0.95 -6.21
CA CYS A 120 0.43 0.31 -6.80
C CYS A 120 0.42 0.13 -8.32
N GLU A 121 -0.70 0.42 -8.97
CA GLU A 121 -0.87 0.31 -10.42
C GLU A 121 -1.63 1.54 -10.94
N LYS A 122 -0.95 2.38 -11.72
CA LYS A 122 -1.49 3.61 -12.31
C LYS A 122 -2.15 4.54 -11.27
N GLY A 123 -1.62 4.59 -10.05
CA GLY A 123 -2.15 5.36 -8.93
C GLY A 123 -3.20 4.64 -8.10
N ASN A 124 -3.68 3.48 -8.53
CA ASN A 124 -4.54 2.61 -7.71
C ASN A 124 -3.67 1.80 -6.76
N VAL A 125 -3.96 1.88 -5.47
CA VAL A 125 -3.17 1.23 -4.43
C VAL A 125 -3.99 0.19 -3.69
N THR A 126 -3.38 -0.96 -3.43
CA THR A 126 -3.99 -2.05 -2.66
C THR A 126 -2.96 -2.66 -1.72
N SER A 127 -3.45 -3.16 -0.59
CA SER A 127 -2.65 -3.93 0.37
C SER A 127 -3.38 -5.20 0.77
N SER A 128 -2.65 -6.28 1.00
CA SER A 128 -3.20 -7.55 1.50
C SER A 128 -2.29 -8.12 2.58
N LEU A 129 -2.91 -8.61 3.66
CA LEU A 129 -2.24 -9.16 4.82
C LEU A 129 -2.78 -10.57 5.07
N VAL A 130 -1.94 -11.59 5.03
CA VAL A 130 -2.33 -12.98 5.27
C VAL A 130 -1.68 -13.48 6.55
N GLY A 131 -2.51 -14.00 7.46
CA GLY A 131 -2.05 -14.55 8.74
C GLY A 131 -1.34 -13.53 9.62
N ALA A 132 -1.63 -12.24 9.46
CA ALA A 132 -1.01 -11.18 10.23
C ALA A 132 -1.53 -11.17 11.66
N LYS A 133 -0.62 -11.04 12.64
CA LYS A 133 -0.90 -10.98 14.07
C LYS A 133 -0.05 -9.88 14.70
N LEU A 134 -0.67 -9.07 15.54
CA LEU A 134 0.00 -8.06 16.36
C LEU A 134 -0.11 -8.47 17.83
N LEU A 135 1.02 -8.71 18.49
CA LEU A 135 1.05 -9.17 19.89
C LEU A 135 0.15 -10.41 20.12
N GLY A 136 0.22 -11.36 19.18
CA GLY A 136 -0.60 -12.57 19.17
C GLY A 136 -2.06 -12.40 18.75
N LYS A 137 -2.58 -11.17 18.64
CA LYS A 137 -3.96 -10.90 18.18
C LYS A 137 -4.01 -10.89 16.65
N PRO A 138 -4.93 -11.64 16.02
CA PRO A 138 -5.08 -11.61 14.57
C PRO A 138 -5.49 -10.22 14.07
N LEU A 139 -4.92 -9.82 12.95
CA LEU A 139 -5.33 -8.65 12.19
C LEU A 139 -6.27 -9.08 11.07
N ASP A 140 -7.21 -8.20 10.72
CA ASP A 140 -8.10 -8.44 9.59
C ASP A 140 -7.32 -8.40 8.26
N VAL A 141 -7.73 -9.26 7.34
CA VAL A 141 -7.15 -9.46 6.01
C VAL A 141 -7.50 -8.31 5.06
N ALA A 142 -8.66 -7.67 5.29
CA ALA A 142 -9.23 -6.62 4.46
C ALA A 142 -9.51 -5.36 5.28
N VAL A 143 -8.48 -4.52 5.42
CA VAL A 143 -8.58 -3.26 6.17
C VAL A 143 -8.79 -2.07 5.23
N PRO A 144 -9.71 -1.14 5.57
CA PRO A 144 -9.85 0.12 4.85
C PRO A 144 -8.54 0.90 4.78
N PRO A 145 -8.39 1.82 3.80
CA PRO A 145 -7.24 2.72 3.75
C PRO A 145 -7.06 3.48 5.06
N ASN A 146 -5.80 3.67 5.48
CA ASN A 146 -5.41 4.42 6.67
C ASN A 146 -6.05 3.92 7.97
N THR A 147 -6.13 2.60 8.15
CA THR A 147 -6.68 1.99 9.37
C THR A 147 -5.63 2.02 10.48
N GLY A 148 -5.89 2.77 11.55
CA GLY A 148 -5.01 2.86 12.71
C GLY A 148 -5.43 1.91 13.83
N ILE A 149 -4.47 1.15 14.34
CA ILE A 149 -4.58 0.35 15.56
C ILE A 149 -3.60 0.93 16.57
N GLU A 150 -4.14 1.51 17.63
CA GLU A 150 -3.33 1.98 18.74
C GLU A 150 -3.19 0.87 19.78
N VAL A 151 -1.95 0.59 20.16
CA VAL A 151 -1.62 -0.23 21.32
C VAL A 151 -1.24 0.74 22.44
N PRO A 152 -2.11 0.92 23.45
CA PRO A 152 -1.91 1.92 24.50
C PRO A 152 -0.52 1.81 25.14
N GLY A 153 0.19 2.94 25.21
CA GLY A 153 1.52 3.04 25.83
C GLY A 153 2.66 2.39 25.03
N LEU A 154 2.41 1.88 23.83
CA LEU A 154 3.40 1.13 23.05
C LEU A 154 3.61 1.70 21.66
N ALA A 155 2.59 1.56 20.81
CA ALA A 155 2.77 1.73 19.38
C ALA A 155 1.48 2.13 18.68
N LYS A 156 1.67 2.78 17.54
CA LYS A 156 0.63 3.05 16.56
C LYS A 156 0.94 2.23 15.32
N VAL A 157 0.02 1.34 14.96
CA VAL A 157 0.13 0.52 13.76
C VAL A 157 -0.87 1.04 12.75
N MET A 158 -0.37 1.57 11.65
CA MET A 158 -1.19 1.96 10.50
C MET A 158 -1.15 0.84 9.47
N LEU A 159 -2.31 0.29 9.16
CA LEU A 159 -2.50 -0.70 8.11
C LEU A 159 -3.02 0.01 6.87
N ASN A 160 -2.56 -0.43 5.69
CA ASN A 160 -2.94 0.14 4.41
C ASN A 160 -2.78 1.67 4.41
N GLU A 161 -1.64 2.18 4.87
CA GLU A 161 -1.35 3.61 4.91
C GLU A 161 -1.15 4.09 3.48
N GLN A 162 -2.02 4.98 3.02
CA GLN A 162 -2.00 5.52 1.66
C GLN A 162 -1.73 7.02 1.71
N VAL A 163 -0.71 7.44 0.97
CA VAL A 163 -0.24 8.84 0.94
C VAL A 163 -0.19 9.31 -0.51
N LYS A 164 -0.93 10.37 -0.82
CA LYS A 164 -0.78 11.13 -2.07
C LYS A 164 0.38 12.11 -1.91
N ASN A 165 1.39 11.98 -2.74
CA ASN A 165 2.58 12.82 -2.71
C ASN A 165 2.38 14.06 -3.60
N LYS A 166 3.08 15.16 -3.27
CA LYS A 166 3.00 16.43 -4.03
C LYS A 166 3.48 16.31 -5.49
N ASN A 167 4.29 15.29 -5.79
CA ASN A 167 4.80 14.99 -7.13
C ASN A 167 3.82 14.17 -7.99
N GLY A 168 2.59 13.91 -7.51
CA GLY A 168 1.57 13.15 -8.24
C GLY A 168 1.70 11.63 -8.14
N THR A 169 2.60 11.11 -7.30
CA THR A 169 2.62 9.68 -6.97
C THR A 169 1.72 9.36 -5.79
N THR A 170 1.29 8.11 -5.72
CA THR A 170 0.63 7.56 -4.53
C THR A 170 1.51 6.47 -3.97
N THR A 171 1.77 6.53 -2.66
CA THR A 171 2.47 5.51 -1.90
C THR A 171 1.47 4.73 -1.07
N VAL A 172 1.62 3.41 -1.04
CA VAL A 172 0.94 2.54 -0.10
C VAL A 172 1.96 1.77 0.72
N ASN A 173 1.80 1.81 2.04
CA ASN A 173 2.50 0.95 2.98
C ASN A 173 1.48 -0.06 3.52
N ALA A 174 1.74 -1.35 3.35
CA ALA A 174 0.83 -2.37 3.87
C ALA A 174 0.75 -2.31 5.40
N ILE A 175 1.91 -2.12 6.06
CA ILE A 175 2.01 -1.92 7.52
C ILE A 175 3.04 -0.83 7.81
N SER A 176 2.66 0.17 8.61
CA SER A 176 3.60 1.10 9.26
C SER A 176 3.43 1.01 10.76
N ILE A 177 4.47 0.59 11.47
CA ILE A 177 4.51 0.54 12.93
C ILE A 177 5.35 1.71 13.41
N LYS A 178 4.80 2.50 14.33
CA LYS A 178 5.54 3.51 15.10
C LYS A 178 5.49 3.12 16.55
N VAL A 179 6.63 2.77 17.13
CA VAL A 179 6.77 2.48 18.57
C VAL A 179 7.22 3.76 19.23
N SER A 180 6.27 4.46 19.87
CA SER A 180 6.45 5.83 20.34
C SER A 180 7.10 6.71 19.24
N GLU A 181 8.03 7.60 19.60
CA GLU A 181 8.84 8.37 18.64
C GLU A 181 10.21 7.75 18.37
N LEU A 182 10.48 6.57 18.95
CA LEU A 182 11.82 5.96 18.96
C LEU A 182 12.08 5.05 17.76
N GLN A 183 11.04 4.43 17.22
CA GLN A 183 11.18 3.45 16.15
C GLN A 183 10.03 3.54 15.14
N LYS A 184 10.39 3.59 13.86
CA LYS A 184 9.47 3.37 12.73
C LYS A 184 9.87 2.13 11.97
N ILE A 185 8.92 1.24 11.68
CA ILE A 185 9.10 0.07 10.82
C ILE A 185 8.05 0.16 9.71
N THR A 186 8.49 0.04 8.46
CA THR A 186 7.61 0.05 7.29
C THR A 186 7.77 -1.26 6.55
N VAL A 187 6.65 -1.94 6.31
CA VAL A 187 6.62 -3.26 5.68
C VAL A 187 5.76 -3.18 4.43
N ALA A 188 6.34 -3.67 3.33
CA ALA A 188 5.83 -3.64 1.96
C ALA A 188 5.34 -2.24 1.57
N SER A 189 6.22 -1.46 0.95
CA SER A 189 5.92 -0.15 0.40
C SER A 189 5.98 -0.18 -1.12
N ALA A 190 4.96 0.39 -1.77
CA ALA A 190 4.90 0.55 -3.20
C ALA A 190 4.41 1.96 -3.54
N THR A 191 5.15 2.64 -4.41
CA THR A 191 4.84 3.98 -4.89
C THR A 191 4.74 3.95 -6.41
N CYS A 192 3.69 4.52 -6.97
CA CYS A 192 3.55 4.68 -8.41
C CYS A 192 2.87 6.00 -8.77
N ALA A 193 3.17 6.51 -9.96
CA ALA A 193 2.47 7.66 -10.51
C ALA A 193 1.04 7.28 -10.93
N THR A 194 0.12 8.23 -10.84
CA THR A 194 -1.15 8.13 -11.58
C THR A 194 -0.81 8.00 -13.04
N GLY A 195 -1.28 6.94 -13.70
CA GLY A 195 -1.04 6.76 -15.13
C GLY A 195 -1.57 8.00 -15.85
N LYS A 196 -0.69 8.81 -16.44
CA LYS A 196 -1.10 9.84 -17.40
C LYS A 196 -1.51 9.12 -18.67
N ASP A 197 -2.72 8.58 -18.68
CA ASP A 197 -3.52 8.64 -19.89
C ASP A 197 -3.72 10.16 -20.11
N GLY A 198 -3.54 10.70 -21.30
CA GLY A 198 -3.42 12.14 -21.58
C GLY A 198 -4.63 13.03 -21.25
N ASN A 199 -5.44 12.70 -20.26
CA ASN A 199 -6.60 13.45 -19.82
C ASN A 199 -6.27 14.31 -18.60
N THR A 200 -5.65 15.46 -18.84
CA THR A 200 -5.70 16.61 -17.93
C THR A 200 -7.15 17.10 -17.85
N GLY A 201 -7.90 16.58 -16.88
CA GLY A 201 -9.26 17.05 -16.58
C GLY A 201 -10.05 15.99 -15.82
N GLY A 202 -10.09 16.10 -14.50
CA GLY A 202 -10.90 15.22 -13.65
C GLY A 202 -10.62 15.44 -12.18
N ASP A 203 -11.59 16.05 -11.51
CA ASP A 203 -11.62 16.59 -10.15
C ASP A 203 -10.67 16.01 -9.09
N GLY A 204 -10.03 16.94 -8.39
CA GLY A 204 -9.29 16.72 -7.14
C GLY A 204 -10.18 16.18 -6.03
N GLY A 205 -10.45 14.88 -6.08
CA GLY A 205 -10.90 14.10 -4.94
C GLY A 205 -9.79 14.01 -3.89
N THR A 206 -9.77 14.99 -3.00
CA THR A 206 -8.93 15.07 -1.81
C THR A 206 -9.32 13.94 -0.83
N SER A 207 -8.88 12.72 -1.11
CA SER A 207 -8.90 11.63 -0.12
C SER A 207 -7.75 11.82 0.86
N THR A 208 -7.83 12.88 1.66
CA THR A 208 -7.15 12.96 2.96
C THR A 208 -8.18 12.53 4.00
N THR A 209 -8.55 11.26 3.98
CA THR A 209 -9.39 10.69 5.03
C THR A 209 -8.54 10.58 6.29
N LYS A 210 -8.86 11.43 7.26
CA LYS A 210 -8.38 11.39 8.65
C LYS A 210 -8.42 9.94 9.17
N PRO A 211 -7.45 9.50 9.98
CA PRO A 211 -7.44 8.16 10.54
C PRO A 211 -8.78 7.85 11.20
N THR A 212 -9.44 6.79 10.73
CA THR A 212 -10.64 6.28 11.41
C THR A 212 -10.15 5.40 12.55
N SER A 213 -10.21 5.90 13.78
CA SER A 213 -9.88 5.15 14.99
C SER A 213 -10.87 3.99 15.14
N SER A 214 -10.40 2.74 15.01
CA SER A 214 -11.27 1.59 15.22
C SER A 214 -11.65 1.48 16.69
N THR A 215 -12.94 1.25 16.93
CA THR A 215 -13.53 1.11 18.25
C THR A 215 -13.16 -0.25 18.85
N LYS A 216 -12.92 -0.25 20.16
CA LYS A 216 -12.71 -1.37 21.09
C LYS A 216 -13.45 -2.66 20.69
N PRO A 217 -12.81 -3.85 20.75
CA PRO A 217 -13.49 -5.13 20.52
C PRO A 217 -14.49 -5.39 21.66
N THR A 218 -15.78 -5.42 21.33
CA THR A 218 -16.85 -5.88 22.22
C THR A 218 -16.86 -7.40 22.20
N SER A 219 -16.62 -8.00 23.36
CA SER A 219 -16.77 -9.42 23.64
C SER A 219 -18.23 -9.84 23.45
N ALA A 220 -18.51 -10.64 22.42
CA ALA A 220 -19.80 -11.31 22.27
C ALA A 220 -19.77 -12.64 23.04
N THR A 221 -20.42 -12.63 24.20
CA THR A 221 -20.81 -13.83 24.94
C THR A 221 -22.04 -14.44 24.30
N SER A 222 -22.00 -15.76 24.16
CA SER A 222 -22.94 -16.68 23.56
C SER A 222 -24.29 -16.79 24.30
N LYS A 223 -25.36 -17.05 23.53
CA LYS A 223 -26.47 -17.91 23.97
C LYS A 223 -27.06 -18.68 22.78
N PRO A 224 -27.24 -20.02 22.89
CA PRO A 224 -27.95 -20.81 21.89
C PRO A 224 -29.45 -20.78 22.17
N THR A 225 -30.27 -20.70 21.12
CA THR A 225 -31.71 -20.97 21.21
C THR A 225 -32.10 -21.97 20.14
N THR A 226 -32.55 -23.12 20.62
CA THR A 226 -33.05 -24.26 19.87
C THR A 226 -34.57 -24.20 19.78
N SER A 227 -35.09 -24.75 18.67
CA SER A 227 -36.38 -25.46 18.54
C SER A 227 -37.64 -24.68 18.15
N SER A 228 -38.13 -25.03 16.95
CA SER A 228 -39.47 -25.60 16.68
C SER A 228 -40.45 -24.81 15.79
N ALA A 229 -40.76 -25.45 14.66
CA ALA A 229 -42.10 -25.79 14.15
C ALA A 229 -42.92 -24.77 13.33
N ALA A 230 -43.01 -25.11 12.03
CA ALA A 230 -44.22 -25.46 11.26
C ALA A 230 -45.16 -24.36 10.69
N SER A 231 -45.66 -24.72 9.49
CA SER A 231 -46.80 -24.18 8.72
C SER A 231 -46.53 -22.89 7.94
N GLY A 232 -46.87 -22.72 6.66
CA GLY A 232 -47.69 -23.51 5.75
C GLY A 232 -48.30 -22.56 4.71
N GLY A 233 -48.24 -22.93 3.42
CA GLY A 233 -48.97 -22.33 2.29
C GLY A 233 -48.48 -20.97 1.76
N ASP A 234 -48.80 -20.53 0.55
CA ASP A 234 -49.21 -21.20 -0.69
C ASP A 234 -49.10 -20.12 -1.81
N ASN A 235 -48.82 -20.56 -3.04
CA ASN A 235 -49.12 -19.96 -4.35
C ASN A 235 -48.63 -18.57 -4.85
N GLY A 236 -48.00 -18.65 -6.04
CA GLY A 236 -48.24 -17.78 -7.21
C GLY A 236 -47.32 -16.55 -7.34
N GLY A 237 -46.67 -16.25 -8.47
CA GLY A 237 -46.67 -16.81 -9.81
C GLY A 237 -45.82 -15.94 -10.74
N ASN A 238 -45.25 -16.60 -11.75
CA ASN A 238 -44.91 -16.14 -13.10
C ASN A 238 -44.11 -14.83 -13.33
N GLY A 239 -42.92 -14.95 -13.93
CA GLY A 239 -42.18 -13.78 -14.44
C GLY A 239 -40.81 -14.03 -15.08
N ASN A 240 -40.75 -14.88 -16.10
CA ASN A 240 -39.93 -14.76 -17.32
C ASN A 240 -38.43 -14.33 -17.27
N GLY A 241 -37.54 -15.28 -17.61
CA GLY A 241 -36.52 -15.11 -18.66
C GLY A 241 -35.18 -14.44 -18.31
N GLY A 242 -34.13 -15.23 -18.08
CA GLY A 242 -32.74 -14.77 -18.13
C GLY A 242 -31.74 -15.91 -17.91
N ASN A 243 -31.06 -16.33 -18.99
CA ASN A 243 -30.12 -17.45 -19.06
C ASN A 243 -29.07 -17.50 -17.92
N GLY A 244 -29.26 -18.42 -16.97
CA GLY A 244 -28.25 -18.85 -16.02
C GLY A 244 -27.46 -20.04 -16.58
N GLY A 245 -26.25 -19.79 -17.08
CA GLY A 245 -25.30 -20.83 -17.43
C GLY A 245 -24.82 -21.54 -16.17
N ILE A 246 -25.37 -22.73 -15.89
CA ILE A 246 -24.93 -23.59 -14.79
C ILE A 246 -23.62 -24.25 -15.22
N ALA A 247 -22.51 -23.91 -14.57
CA ALA A 247 -21.24 -24.61 -14.78
C ALA A 247 -21.40 -26.12 -14.47
N PRO A 248 -20.81 -27.03 -15.26
CA PRO A 248 -20.87 -28.47 -15.00
C PRO A 248 -20.32 -28.78 -13.61
N LYS A 249 -21.08 -29.57 -12.83
CA LYS A 249 -20.59 -30.11 -11.55
C LYS A 249 -19.41 -31.06 -11.82
N PRO A 250 -18.28 -30.94 -11.11
CA PRO A 250 -17.19 -31.90 -11.19
C PRO A 250 -17.70 -33.29 -10.78
N VAL A 251 -17.47 -34.29 -11.64
CA VAL A 251 -17.72 -35.69 -11.30
C VAL A 251 -16.46 -36.23 -10.62
N PRO A 252 -16.55 -36.81 -9.41
CA PRO A 252 -15.40 -37.45 -8.77
C PRO A 252 -14.85 -38.59 -9.63
N ALA A 253 -13.55 -38.56 -9.91
CA ALA A 253 -12.86 -39.67 -10.54
C ALA A 253 -12.75 -40.84 -9.54
N PRO A 254 -13.04 -42.09 -9.94
CA PRO A 254 -12.87 -43.25 -9.08
C PRO A 254 -11.38 -43.42 -8.73
N ALA A 255 -11.09 -43.51 -7.44
CA ALA A 255 -9.77 -43.83 -6.94
C ALA A 255 -9.47 -45.30 -7.25
N GLN A 256 -8.60 -45.56 -8.23
CA GLN A 256 -7.95 -46.84 -8.38
C GLN A 256 -6.71 -46.87 -7.49
N LEU A 257 -6.83 -47.48 -6.32
CA LEU A 257 -5.70 -48.00 -5.59
C LEU A 257 -6.00 -49.48 -5.33
N ASP A 258 -5.53 -50.32 -6.23
CA ASP A 258 -5.34 -51.74 -5.96
C ASP A 258 -4.19 -51.85 -4.95
N VAL A 259 -4.51 -52.27 -3.72
CA VAL A 259 -3.51 -52.68 -2.74
C VAL A 259 -3.49 -54.20 -2.78
N THR A 260 -2.58 -54.76 -3.58
CA THR A 260 -2.17 -56.17 -3.43
C THR A 260 -1.36 -56.28 -2.13
N GLY A 261 -1.79 -57.19 -1.25
CA GLY A 261 -1.20 -57.45 0.05
C GLY A 261 0.14 -58.16 0.03
#